data_AF-A0A090WEQ6-F1
#
_entry.id   AF-A0A090WEQ6-F1
#
_cell.length_a   1.000
_cell.length_b   1.000
_cell.length_c   1.000
_cell.angle_alpha   90.00
_cell.angle_beta   90.00
_cell.angle_gamma   90.00
#
_symmetry.space_group_name_H-M   'P 1'
#
loop_
_entity.id
_entity.type
_entity.pdbx_description
1 polymer ?
#
loop_
_entity_poly.entity_id
_entity_poly.type
_entity_poly.pdbx_seq_one_letter_code
_entity_poly.pdbx_strand_id
1 'polypeptide(L)'
;MDSLTLIQNVIHNRASQAEFIEFQNRLEKDPAFKALYEESLDIRVIALEQKKSKLKNLLQEQERKVNQPASEGSTITKKTSVFKFLIPAVAAAAIIIFSLNLFGNSITTLELFESNYEPYRNVMGGIERGEEIKEDLISKAFYTYEIKDYTTAAILFEQLYETDQQSMYLFYHANAQLGKGNMQKAISLYNQHQNVQDDFYARSRWYLALAYLKNDQIQESIAVLEGISKVKSYNYVKARELLLSLEDL
;
A
#
# COMPACT_ATOMS: atom_id res chain seq x y z
N MET A 1 30.87 3.29 -2.04
CA MET A 1 29.91 3.26 -3.17
C MET A 1 29.43 4.69 -3.42
N ASP A 2 29.08 5.03 -4.66
CA ASP A 2 28.50 6.35 -4.98
C ASP A 2 27.13 6.57 -4.30
N SER A 3 26.82 7.82 -3.95
CA SER A 3 25.59 8.20 -3.24
C SER A 3 24.33 7.88 -4.04
N LEU A 4 24.33 8.16 -5.35
CA LEU A 4 23.18 7.91 -6.21
C LEU A 4 22.97 6.41 -6.42
N THR A 5 24.06 5.65 -6.59
CA THR A 5 23.98 4.18 -6.68
C THR A 5 23.39 3.58 -5.41
N LEU A 6 23.82 4.07 -4.23
CA LEU A 6 23.29 3.60 -2.95
C LEU A 6 21.79 3.86 -2.82
N ILE A 7 21.37 5.09 -3.13
CA ILE A 7 19.96 5.51 -3.14
C ILE A 7 19.15 4.65 -4.12
N GLN A 8 19.64 4.43 -5.33
CA GLN A 8 18.95 3.61 -6.34
C GLN A 8 18.80 2.16 -5.88
N ASN A 9 19.84 1.57 -5.28
CA ASN A 9 19.76 0.22 -4.75
C ASN A 9 18.66 0.11 -3.69
N VAL A 10 18.55 1.07 -2.77
CA VAL A 10 17.48 1.10 -1.76
C VAL A 10 16.10 1.33 -2.39
N ILE A 11 16.00 2.25 -3.35
CA ILE A 11 14.74 2.56 -4.04
C ILE A 11 14.19 1.36 -4.83
N HIS A 12 15.09 0.58 -5.44
CA HIS A 12 14.77 -0.57 -6.27
C HIS A 12 14.76 -1.90 -5.50
N ASN A 13 14.91 -1.87 -4.18
CA ASN A 13 14.96 -3.06 -3.32
C ASN A 13 16.09 -4.03 -3.71
N ARG A 14 17.28 -3.49 -3.95
CA ARG A 14 18.51 -4.22 -4.34
C ARG A 14 19.69 -3.94 -3.41
N ALA A 15 19.50 -3.12 -2.37
CA ALA A 15 20.55 -2.85 -1.40
C ALA A 15 20.78 -4.07 -0.52
N SER A 16 22.01 -4.55 -0.49
CA SER A 16 22.49 -5.49 0.51
C SER A 16 22.44 -4.88 1.92
N GLN A 17 22.59 -5.71 2.94
CA GLN A 17 22.62 -5.25 4.32
C GLN A 17 23.66 -4.16 4.61
N ALA A 18 24.90 -4.35 4.15
CA ALA A 18 25.97 -3.39 4.42
C ALA A 18 25.68 -2.05 3.74
N GLU A 19 25.16 -2.09 2.51
CA GLU A 19 24.71 -0.90 1.80
C GLU A 19 23.54 -0.26 2.54
N PHE A 20 22.60 -1.04 3.04
CA PHE A 20 21.43 -0.52 3.75
C PHE A 20 21.78 0.15 5.08
N ILE A 21 22.70 -0.43 5.86
CA ILE A 21 23.25 0.17 7.08
C ILE A 21 23.96 1.48 6.75
N GLU A 22 24.79 1.48 5.70
CA GLU A 22 25.46 2.70 5.24
C GLU A 22 24.45 3.76 4.79
N PHE A 23 23.39 3.34 4.09
CA PHE A 23 22.31 4.22 3.69
C PHE A 23 21.65 4.85 4.92
N GLN A 24 21.25 4.07 5.94
CA GLN A 24 20.65 4.62 7.18
C GLN A 24 21.59 5.60 7.88
N ASN A 25 22.84 5.21 8.07
CA ASN A 25 23.84 6.04 8.75
C ASN A 25 24.05 7.39 8.04
N ARG A 26 24.09 7.38 6.69
CA ARG A 26 24.18 8.61 5.90
C ARG A 26 22.89 9.41 5.89
N LEU A 27 21.73 8.74 5.87
CA LEU A 27 20.43 9.37 5.93
C LEU A 27 20.25 10.19 7.22
N GLU A 28 20.75 9.67 8.34
CA GLU A 28 20.70 10.35 9.65
C GLU A 28 21.72 11.48 9.78
N LYS A 29 22.92 11.33 9.21
CA LYS A 29 24.07 12.20 9.52
C LYS A 29 24.46 13.18 8.41
N ASP A 30 23.99 12.98 7.18
CA ASP A 30 24.36 13.77 6.00
C ASP A 30 23.11 14.44 5.38
N PRO A 31 22.84 15.73 5.72
CA PRO A 31 21.70 16.46 5.18
C PRO A 31 21.68 16.58 3.65
N ALA A 32 22.85 16.58 3.00
CA ALA A 32 22.92 16.66 1.53
C ALA A 32 22.52 15.31 0.91
N PHE A 33 22.93 14.21 1.52
CA PHE A 33 22.48 12.87 1.13
C PHE A 33 20.97 12.69 1.33
N LYS A 34 20.43 13.19 2.44
CA LYS A 34 18.98 13.23 2.71
C LYS A 34 18.21 13.96 1.62
N ALA A 35 18.63 15.18 1.26
CA ALA A 35 17.99 15.96 0.20
C ALA A 35 18.05 15.24 -1.16
N LEU A 36 19.17 14.61 -1.49
CA LEU A 36 19.33 13.81 -2.71
C LEU A 36 18.39 12.59 -2.72
N TYR A 37 18.20 11.94 -1.57
CA TYR A 37 17.24 10.85 -1.43
C TYR A 37 15.80 11.35 -1.62
N GLU A 38 15.42 12.46 -1.01
CA GLU A 38 14.09 13.07 -1.17
C GLU A 38 13.79 13.42 -2.64
N GLU A 39 14.73 14.06 -3.34
CA GLU A 39 14.61 14.38 -4.77
C GLU A 39 14.41 13.11 -5.61
N SER A 40 15.15 12.04 -5.31
CA SER A 40 15.02 10.77 -6.03
C SER A 40 13.67 10.08 -5.82
N LEU A 41 12.99 10.35 -4.70
CA LEU A 41 11.63 9.87 -4.45
C LEU A 41 10.61 10.62 -5.29
N ASP A 42 10.75 11.94 -5.45
CA ASP A 42 9.85 12.75 -6.28
C ASP A 42 9.92 12.35 -7.76
N ILE A 43 11.14 12.14 -8.28
CA ILE A 43 11.35 11.60 -9.63
C ILE A 43 10.66 10.23 -9.79
N ARG A 44 10.73 9.38 -8.77
CA ARG A 44 10.05 8.08 -8.79
C ARG A 44 8.53 8.21 -8.79
N VAL A 45 7.96 9.13 -8.01
CA VAL A 45 6.51 9.38 -8.01
C VAL A 45 6.05 9.77 -9.41
N ILE A 46 6.74 10.72 -10.04
CA ILE A 46 6.45 11.14 -11.42
C ILE A 46 6.56 9.95 -12.39
N ALA A 47 7.62 9.14 -12.29
CA ALA A 47 7.81 7.98 -13.16
C ALA A 47 6.74 6.88 -12.95
N LEU A 48 6.30 6.65 -11.71
CA LEU A 48 5.24 5.70 -11.40
C LEU A 48 3.89 6.18 -11.92
N GLU A 49 3.61 7.47 -11.82
CA GLU A 49 2.38 8.08 -12.30
C GLU A 49 2.28 8.02 -13.83
N GLN A 50 3.39 8.26 -14.54
CA GLN A 50 3.50 8.04 -15.98
C GLN A 50 3.28 6.57 -16.35
N LYS A 51 3.88 5.62 -15.61
CA LYS A 51 3.68 4.18 -15.85
C LYS A 51 2.22 3.76 -15.63
N LYS A 52 1.59 4.24 -14.55
CA LYS A 52 0.16 3.98 -14.25
C LYS A 52 -0.74 4.54 -15.35
N SER A 53 -0.48 5.76 -15.80
CA SER A 53 -1.22 6.38 -16.92
C SER A 53 -1.06 5.56 -18.21
N LYS A 54 0.17 5.15 -18.54
CA LYS A 54 0.44 4.29 -19.70
C LYS A 54 -0.28 2.94 -19.59
N LEU A 55 -0.24 2.29 -18.44
CA LEU A 55 -0.93 1.02 -18.20
C LEU A 55 -2.46 1.18 -18.33
N LYS A 56 -3.03 2.24 -17.76
CA LYS A 56 -4.46 2.55 -17.90
C LYS A 56 -4.86 2.70 -19.37
N ASN A 57 -4.06 3.44 -20.15
CA ASN A 57 -4.32 3.62 -21.58
C ASN A 57 -4.23 2.29 -22.36
N LEU A 58 -3.29 1.41 -22.00
CA LEU A 58 -3.18 0.08 -22.60
C LEU A 58 -4.39 -0.80 -22.28
N LEU A 59 -4.88 -0.77 -21.03
CA LEU A 59 -6.07 -1.53 -20.63
C LEU A 59 -7.33 -1.03 -21.34
N GLN A 60 -7.53 0.29 -21.41
CA GLN A 60 -8.65 0.89 -22.14
C GLN A 60 -8.62 0.57 -23.64
N GLU A 61 -7.44 0.54 -24.24
CA GLU A 61 -7.26 0.13 -25.64
C GLU A 61 -7.59 -1.35 -25.85
N GLN A 62 -7.26 -2.23 -24.89
CA GLN A 62 -7.65 -3.63 -24.95
C GLN A 62 -9.16 -3.83 -24.74
N GLU A 63 -9.79 -3.10 -23.82
CA GLU A 63 -11.24 -3.11 -23.64
C GLU A 63 -11.98 -2.64 -24.90
N ARG A 64 -11.47 -1.64 -25.61
CA ARG A 64 -12.03 -1.21 -26.92
C ARG A 64 -11.93 -2.30 -27.99
N LYS A 65 -10.87 -3.12 -27.97
CA LYS A 65 -10.70 -4.24 -28.90
C LYS A 65 -11.61 -5.43 -28.58
N VAL A 66 -11.93 -5.65 -27.32
CA VAL A 66 -12.86 -6.71 -26.87
C VAL A 66 -14.32 -6.30 -27.09
N ASN A 67 -14.64 -5.00 -26.97
CA ASN A 67 -16.01 -4.47 -27.14
C ASN A 67 -16.33 -3.96 -28.56
N GLN A 68 -15.51 -4.28 -29.57
CA GLN A 68 -15.91 -4.04 -30.95
C GLN A 68 -17.02 -5.02 -31.35
N PRO A 69 -18.23 -4.57 -31.73
CA PRO A 69 -19.21 -5.45 -32.33
C PRO A 69 -18.64 -5.96 -33.66
N ALA A 70 -18.54 -7.29 -33.79
CA ALA A 70 -18.21 -7.91 -35.06
C ALA A 70 -19.22 -7.44 -36.11
N SER A 71 -18.74 -6.65 -37.07
CA SER A 71 -19.52 -6.22 -38.23
C SER A 71 -19.87 -7.43 -39.10
N GLU A 72 -21.16 -7.71 -39.11
CA GLU A 72 -22.00 -8.37 -40.11
C GLU A 72 -21.33 -9.27 -41.17
N GLY A 73 -21.64 -10.56 -41.09
CA GLY A 73 -21.36 -11.51 -42.15
C GLY A 73 -21.79 -12.94 -41.84
N SER A 74 -23.07 -13.19 -41.56
CA SER A 74 -23.64 -14.52 -41.81
C SER A 74 -25.16 -14.52 -41.90
N THR A 75 -25.63 -15.10 -42.99
CA THR A 75 -27.01 -15.23 -43.45
C THR A 75 -27.88 -16.11 -42.56
N ILE A 76 -29.14 -15.67 -42.43
CA ILE A 76 -30.28 -16.34 -41.79
C ILE A 76 -30.42 -17.81 -42.18
N THR A 77 -30.57 -18.70 -41.18
CA THR A 77 -31.43 -19.89 -41.30
C THR A 77 -32.34 -20.06 -40.07
N LYS A 78 -33.55 -20.56 -40.33
CA LYS A 78 -34.78 -20.43 -39.52
C LYS A 78 -34.88 -21.42 -38.34
N LYS A 79 -35.41 -20.89 -37.22
CA LYS A 79 -36.53 -21.40 -36.37
C LYS A 79 -36.34 -22.73 -35.62
N THR A 80 -36.35 -22.66 -34.28
CA THR A 80 -37.29 -23.43 -33.42
C THR A 80 -37.56 -22.71 -32.09
N SER A 81 -38.74 -23.00 -31.56
CA SER A 81 -39.44 -22.34 -30.47
C SER A 81 -38.90 -22.74 -29.08
N VAL A 82 -38.15 -21.84 -28.43
CA VAL A 82 -37.76 -21.95 -26.99
C VAL A 82 -38.19 -20.74 -26.16
N PHE A 83 -38.92 -19.78 -26.76
CA PHE A 83 -39.29 -18.51 -26.12
C PHE A 83 -40.43 -18.57 -25.09
N LYS A 84 -40.96 -19.75 -24.74
CA LYS A 84 -42.05 -19.88 -23.74
C LYS A 84 -41.58 -20.30 -22.34
N PHE A 85 -40.30 -20.62 -22.14
CA PHE A 85 -39.76 -21.00 -20.83
C PHE A 85 -38.69 -20.03 -20.27
N LEU A 86 -38.32 -18.97 -21.02
CA LEU A 86 -37.31 -18.00 -20.57
C LEU A 86 -37.87 -16.78 -19.83
N ILE A 87 -39.19 -16.52 -19.90
CA ILE A 87 -39.82 -15.37 -19.25
C ILE A 87 -39.74 -15.44 -17.69
N PRO A 88 -40.00 -16.57 -17.02
CA PRO A 88 -39.89 -16.62 -15.55
C PRO A 88 -38.46 -16.65 -15.02
N ALA A 89 -37.47 -17.09 -15.82
CA ALA A 89 -36.06 -17.11 -15.42
C ALA A 89 -35.42 -15.72 -15.45
N VAL A 90 -35.79 -14.88 -16.43
CA VAL A 90 -35.33 -13.49 -16.51
C VAL A 90 -35.95 -12.63 -15.41
N ALA A 91 -37.21 -12.88 -15.05
CA ALA A 91 -37.86 -12.19 -13.92
C ALA A 91 -37.25 -12.56 -12.56
N ALA A 92 -36.93 -13.84 -12.33
CA ALA A 92 -36.24 -14.28 -11.10
C ALA A 92 -34.82 -13.71 -11.01
N ALA A 93 -34.06 -13.67 -12.12
CA ALA A 93 -32.75 -13.04 -12.16
C ALA A 93 -32.84 -11.52 -11.94
N ALA A 94 -33.84 -10.85 -12.50
CA ALA A 94 -34.08 -9.43 -12.29
C ALA A 94 -34.44 -9.13 -10.82
N ILE A 95 -35.22 -9.99 -10.15
CA ILE A 95 -35.55 -9.84 -8.74
C ILE A 95 -34.32 -10.09 -7.86
N ILE A 96 -33.43 -11.02 -8.20
CA ILE A 96 -32.16 -11.25 -7.48
C ILE A 96 -31.20 -10.06 -7.67
N ILE A 97 -31.08 -9.53 -8.88
CA ILE A 97 -30.26 -8.34 -9.15
C ILE A 97 -30.86 -7.11 -8.47
N PHE A 98 -32.19 -6.98 -8.45
CA PHE A 98 -32.89 -5.89 -7.78
C PHE A 98 -32.83 -6.03 -6.26
N SER A 99 -32.89 -7.24 -5.70
CA SER A 99 -32.75 -7.49 -4.25
C SER A 99 -31.31 -7.31 -3.77
N LEU A 100 -30.30 -7.57 -4.62
CA LEU A 100 -28.91 -7.21 -4.35
C LEU A 100 -28.67 -5.70 -4.35
N ASN A 101 -29.50 -4.91 -5.05
CA ASN A 101 -29.45 -3.44 -5.00
C ASN A 101 -30.28 -2.82 -3.86
N LEU A 102 -31.02 -3.62 -3.08
CA LEU A 102 -31.85 -3.15 -1.96
C LEU A 102 -31.16 -3.26 -0.60
N PHE A 103 -30.00 -3.93 -0.53
CA PHE A 103 -29.09 -3.76 0.61
C PHE A 103 -28.24 -2.52 0.31
N GLY A 104 -28.58 -1.39 0.95
CA GLY A 104 -27.70 -0.23 0.93
C GLY A 104 -26.34 -0.66 1.49
N ASN A 105 -25.33 -0.79 0.62
CA ASN A 105 -23.96 -0.98 1.05
C ASN A 105 -23.49 0.34 1.69
N SER A 106 -23.79 0.52 2.96
CA SER A 106 -23.04 1.49 3.79
C SER A 106 -21.62 0.98 3.85
N ILE A 107 -20.69 1.71 3.24
CA ILE A 107 -19.28 1.35 3.24
C ILE A 107 -18.77 1.32 4.68
N THR A 108 -18.10 0.25 5.08
CA THR A 108 -17.60 0.12 6.47
C THR A 108 -16.17 0.65 6.60
N THR A 109 -15.77 1.01 7.83
CA THR A 109 -14.38 1.36 8.15
C THR A 109 -13.40 0.25 7.76
N LEU A 110 -13.82 -1.01 7.91
CA LEU A 110 -13.04 -2.19 7.50
C LEU A 110 -12.87 -2.25 5.98
N GLU A 111 -13.93 -2.08 5.20
CA GLU A 111 -13.86 -2.06 3.74
C GLU A 111 -12.99 -0.90 3.21
N LEU A 112 -13.09 0.28 3.84
CA LEU A 112 -12.21 1.41 3.52
C LEU A 112 -10.76 1.13 3.87
N PHE A 113 -10.49 0.47 5.00
CA PHE A 113 -9.14 0.04 5.34
C PHE A 113 -8.60 -0.96 4.31
N GLU A 114 -9.35 -2.03 4.02
CA GLU A 114 -8.88 -3.12 3.15
C GLU A 114 -8.63 -2.66 1.72
N SER A 115 -9.42 -1.73 1.20
CA SER A 115 -9.23 -1.14 -0.13
C SER A 115 -8.03 -0.18 -0.23
N ASN A 116 -7.53 0.33 0.90
CA ASN A 116 -6.44 1.31 0.94
C ASN A 116 -5.14 0.76 1.54
N TYR A 117 -5.20 -0.35 2.27
CA TYR A 117 -4.06 -0.92 2.97
C TYR A 117 -3.26 -1.87 2.10
N GLU A 118 -1.98 -1.54 1.95
CA GLU A 118 -0.95 -2.46 1.48
C GLU A 118 0.22 -2.40 2.48
N PRO A 119 0.75 -3.54 2.94
CA PRO A 119 1.94 -3.56 3.78
C PRO A 119 3.04 -2.72 3.17
N TYR A 120 3.72 -1.91 3.98
CA TYR A 120 4.81 -1.10 3.46
C TYR A 120 5.90 -2.01 2.91
N ARG A 121 6.40 -1.69 1.71
CA ARG A 121 7.45 -2.52 1.09
C ARG A 121 8.65 -2.68 2.02
N ASN A 122 9.30 -3.83 1.95
CA ASN A 122 10.65 -3.95 2.45
C ASN A 122 11.60 -3.06 1.62
N VAL A 123 12.57 -2.46 2.27
CA VAL A 123 13.59 -1.59 1.67
C VAL A 123 14.97 -2.24 1.64
N MET A 124 15.11 -3.39 2.33
CA MET A 124 16.29 -4.23 2.30
C MET A 124 16.14 -5.21 1.13
N GLY A 125 16.99 -5.04 0.12
CA GLY A 125 17.03 -5.92 -1.05
C GLY A 125 17.78 -7.22 -0.77
N GLY A 126 17.56 -8.22 -1.62
CA GLY A 126 18.39 -9.44 -1.67
C GLY A 126 17.89 -10.65 -0.87
N ILE A 127 16.75 -10.56 -0.19
CA ILE A 127 16.19 -11.73 0.51
C ILE A 127 15.36 -12.62 -0.44
N GLU A 128 15.05 -12.12 -1.65
CA GLU A 128 14.38 -12.90 -2.67
C GLU A 128 15.40 -13.65 -3.55
N ARG A 129 15.39 -14.99 -3.40
CA ARG A 129 15.97 -16.03 -4.27
C ARG A 129 17.43 -16.41 -4.01
N GLY A 130 17.61 -17.33 -3.06
CA GLY A 130 18.66 -18.36 -3.13
C GLY A 130 20.01 -18.01 -2.51
N GLU A 131 20.19 -16.81 -1.97
CA GLU A 131 21.32 -16.53 -1.07
C GLU A 131 20.95 -16.97 0.36
N GLU A 132 21.88 -17.62 1.06
CA GLU A 132 21.70 -17.95 2.47
C GLU A 132 21.32 -16.68 3.24
N ILE A 133 20.18 -16.72 3.91
CA ILE A 133 19.78 -15.65 4.83
C ILE A 133 20.92 -15.50 5.83
N LYS A 134 21.56 -14.33 5.84
CA LYS A 134 22.56 -14.03 6.86
C LYS A 134 21.90 -14.19 8.22
N GLU A 135 22.55 -14.93 9.11
CA GLU A 135 22.03 -15.29 10.44
C GLU A 135 21.87 -14.09 11.40
N ASP A 136 22.11 -12.86 10.93
CA ASP A 136 22.01 -11.65 11.72
C ASP A 136 20.55 -11.21 11.95
N LEU A 137 20.35 -10.41 13.00
CA LEU A 137 19.02 -10.03 13.47
C LEU A 137 18.27 -9.13 12.48
N ILE A 138 18.98 -8.24 11.77
CA ILE A 138 18.39 -7.30 10.80
C ILE A 138 17.83 -8.09 9.62
N SER A 139 18.64 -8.97 9.03
CA SER A 139 18.22 -9.81 7.89
C SER A 139 17.01 -10.68 8.25
N LYS A 140 16.98 -11.26 9.45
CA LYS A 140 15.84 -12.05 9.95
C LYS A 140 14.58 -11.20 10.12
N ALA A 141 14.68 -10.00 10.69
CA ALA A 141 13.54 -9.11 10.90
C ALA A 141 12.88 -8.72 9.58
N PHE A 142 13.69 -8.29 8.61
CA PHE A 142 13.20 -7.90 7.29
C PHE A 142 12.72 -9.09 6.47
N TYR A 143 13.35 -10.26 6.58
CA TYR A 143 12.86 -11.49 5.93
C TYR A 143 11.48 -11.90 6.43
N THR A 144 11.32 -12.02 7.75
CA THR A 144 10.04 -12.42 8.36
C THR A 144 8.93 -11.43 8.02
N TYR A 145 9.25 -10.14 7.93
CA TYR A 145 8.33 -9.11 7.44
C TYR A 145 7.93 -9.32 5.97
N GLU A 146 8.89 -9.61 5.08
CA GLU A 146 8.65 -9.84 3.65
C GLU A 146 7.72 -11.04 3.42
N ILE A 147 7.96 -12.15 4.13
CA ILE A 147 7.10 -13.34 4.06
C ILE A 147 5.79 -13.20 4.86
N LYS A 148 5.53 -12.01 5.40
CA LYS A 148 4.33 -11.66 6.17
C LYS A 148 4.16 -12.43 7.48
N ASP A 149 5.24 -13.01 8.02
CA ASP A 149 5.29 -13.47 9.40
C ASP A 149 5.44 -12.26 10.33
N TYR A 150 4.37 -11.48 10.42
CA TYR A 150 4.32 -10.25 11.19
C TYR A 150 4.41 -10.48 12.69
N THR A 151 4.10 -11.70 13.17
CA THR A 151 4.26 -12.05 14.58
C THR A 151 5.74 -12.09 14.93
N THR A 152 6.54 -12.81 14.16
CA THR A 152 8.00 -12.89 14.36
C THR A 152 8.66 -11.55 14.03
N ALA A 153 8.29 -10.91 12.92
CA ALA A 153 8.85 -9.62 12.54
C ALA A 153 8.66 -8.55 13.63
N ALA A 154 7.49 -8.51 14.26
CA ALA A 154 7.23 -7.56 15.34
C ALA A 154 8.14 -7.76 16.56
N ILE A 155 8.49 -9.01 16.90
CA ILE A 155 9.43 -9.31 17.99
C ILE A 155 10.85 -8.86 17.61
N LEU A 156 11.27 -9.17 16.39
CA LEU A 156 12.63 -8.85 15.94
C LEU A 156 12.84 -7.34 15.78
N PHE A 157 11.85 -6.59 15.27
CA PHE A 157 11.94 -5.13 15.18
C PHE A 157 11.89 -4.44 16.54
N GLU A 158 11.16 -4.99 17.52
CA GLU A 158 11.20 -4.50 18.90
C GLU A 158 12.62 -4.61 19.47
N GLN A 159 13.23 -5.80 19.34
CA GLN A 159 14.60 -6.04 19.81
C GLN A 159 15.64 -5.15 19.10
N LEU A 160 15.50 -4.94 17.78
CA LEU A 160 16.38 -4.05 17.03
C LEU A 160 16.24 -2.59 17.50
N TYR A 161 15.01 -2.12 17.73
CA TYR A 161 14.79 -0.77 18.22
C TYR A 161 15.32 -0.57 19.64
N GLU A 162 15.18 -1.55 20.52
CA GLU A 162 15.74 -1.51 21.88
C GLU A 162 17.28 -1.39 21.88
N THR A 163 17.93 -2.00 20.88
CA THR A 163 19.41 -2.04 20.79
C THR A 163 19.97 -0.79 20.12
N ASP A 164 19.45 -0.43 18.95
CA ASP A 164 20.07 0.58 18.09
C ASP A 164 19.32 1.92 18.08
N GLN A 165 18.08 1.94 18.59
CA GLN A 165 17.20 3.12 18.65
C GLN A 165 16.98 3.85 17.31
N GLN A 166 17.31 3.21 16.18
CA GLN A 166 17.03 3.74 14.86
C GLN A 166 15.52 3.80 14.63
N SER A 167 15.02 4.97 14.24
CA SER A 167 13.59 5.23 14.06
C SER A 167 12.93 4.35 13.01
N MET A 168 13.71 3.90 12.02
CA MET A 168 13.27 2.89 11.06
C MET A 168 12.74 1.62 11.73
N TYR A 169 13.43 1.11 12.75
CA TYR A 169 13.00 -0.13 13.43
C TYR A 169 11.69 0.10 14.17
N LEU A 170 11.49 1.28 14.74
CA LEU A 170 10.21 1.69 15.31
C LEU A 170 9.09 1.74 14.25
N PHE A 171 9.37 2.30 13.07
CA PHE A 171 8.41 2.33 11.96
C PHE A 171 8.05 0.92 11.48
N TYR A 172 9.03 0.04 11.27
CA TYR A 172 8.77 -1.34 10.83
C TYR A 172 8.12 -2.19 11.93
N HIS A 173 8.41 -1.93 13.21
CA HIS A 173 7.68 -2.53 14.33
C HIS A 173 6.19 -2.16 14.28
N ALA A 174 5.88 -0.87 14.08
CA ALA A 174 4.50 -0.41 13.95
C ALA A 174 3.78 -1.06 12.75
N ASN A 175 4.47 -1.18 11.60
CA ASN A 175 3.93 -1.86 10.42
C ASN A 175 3.68 -3.35 10.67
N ALA A 176 4.58 -4.06 11.33
CA ALA A 176 4.38 -5.46 11.68
C ALA A 176 3.20 -5.64 12.66
N GLN A 177 3.05 -4.75 13.64
CA GLN A 177 1.90 -4.76 14.54
C GLN A 177 0.58 -4.52 13.80
N LEU A 178 0.56 -3.58 12.85
CA LEU A 178 -0.60 -3.34 11.99
C LEU A 178 -0.92 -4.57 11.11
N GLY A 179 0.10 -5.17 10.49
CA GLY A 179 -0.03 -6.34 9.62
C GLY A 179 -0.58 -7.57 10.33
N LYS A 180 -0.20 -7.82 11.60
CA LYS A 180 -0.76 -8.91 12.41
C LYS A 180 -2.10 -8.59 13.07
N GLY A 181 -2.58 -7.35 12.93
CA GLY A 181 -3.87 -6.92 13.46
C GLY A 181 -3.87 -6.42 14.91
N ASN A 182 -2.74 -5.99 15.46
CA ASN A 182 -2.66 -5.36 16.78
C ASN A 182 -2.74 -3.84 16.66
N MET A 183 -3.96 -3.30 16.49
CA MET A 183 -4.15 -1.89 16.12
C MET A 183 -3.70 -0.94 17.22
N GLN A 184 -4.04 -1.22 18.49
CA GLN A 184 -3.71 -0.33 19.59
C GLN A 184 -2.19 -0.16 19.76
N LYS A 185 -1.43 -1.26 19.66
CA LYS A 185 0.04 -1.19 19.69
C LYS A 185 0.60 -0.49 18.45
N ALA A 186 0.07 -0.77 17.26
CA ALA A 186 0.50 -0.11 16.04
C ALA A 186 0.31 1.42 16.12
N ILE A 187 -0.87 1.88 16.56
CA ILE A 187 -1.19 3.29 16.77
C ILE A 187 -0.22 3.93 17.77
N SER A 188 0.02 3.27 18.91
CA SER A 188 0.97 3.77 19.91
C SER A 188 2.37 3.96 19.33
N LEU A 189 2.88 2.98 18.58
CA LEU A 189 4.22 3.03 17.98
C LEU A 189 4.31 4.08 16.87
N TYR A 190 3.28 4.22 16.04
CA TYR A 190 3.23 5.27 15.04
C TYR A 190 3.20 6.67 15.67
N ASN A 191 2.40 6.88 16.71
CA ASN A 191 2.39 8.15 17.45
C ASN A 191 3.76 8.44 18.08
N GLN A 192 4.44 7.43 18.62
CA GLN A 192 5.82 7.59 19.09
C GLN A 192 6.75 8.02 17.95
N HIS A 193 6.64 7.36 16.80
CA HIS A 193 7.43 7.65 15.61
C HIS A 193 7.19 9.06 15.05
N GLN A 194 5.99 9.62 15.22
CA GLN A 194 5.70 11.01 14.81
C GLN A 194 6.58 12.05 15.52
N ASN A 195 7.16 11.72 16.68
CA ASN A 195 8.05 12.63 17.41
C ASN A 195 9.47 12.69 16.82
N VAL A 196 9.86 11.75 15.96
CA VAL A 196 11.22 11.68 15.39
C VAL A 196 11.38 12.61 14.19
N GLN A 197 10.32 12.80 13.38
CA GLN A 197 10.34 13.60 12.14
C GLN A 197 11.46 13.21 11.15
N ASP A 198 11.68 11.91 11.01
CA ASP A 198 12.64 11.32 10.07
C ASP A 198 12.04 11.15 8.65
N ASP A 199 12.73 10.41 7.79
CA ASP A 199 12.29 10.14 6.41
C ASP A 199 11.10 9.19 6.33
N PHE A 200 10.81 8.45 7.39
CA PHE A 200 9.63 7.62 7.49
C PHE A 200 8.42 8.38 8.02
N TYR A 201 8.60 9.62 8.51
CA TYR A 201 7.53 10.45 9.08
C TYR A 201 6.29 10.50 8.19
N ALA A 202 6.43 10.92 6.92
CA ALA A 202 5.31 11.02 5.99
C ALA A 202 4.61 9.67 5.73
N ARG A 203 5.38 8.57 5.69
CA ARG A 203 4.85 7.21 5.49
C ARG A 203 4.14 6.73 6.73
N SER A 204 4.73 6.96 7.90
CA SER A 204 4.15 6.66 9.20
C SER A 204 2.81 7.35 9.40
N ARG A 205 2.63 8.59 8.92
CA ARG A 205 1.32 9.27 8.96
C ARG A 205 0.26 8.52 8.15
N TRP A 206 0.58 8.08 6.94
CA TRP A 206 -0.35 7.31 6.13
C TRP A 206 -0.80 6.04 6.85
N TYR A 207 0.15 5.25 7.37
CA TYR A 207 -0.19 4.02 8.08
C TYR A 207 -0.85 4.26 9.45
N LEU A 208 -0.57 5.38 10.11
CA LEU A 208 -1.27 5.80 11.32
C LEU A 208 -2.74 6.10 11.02
N ALA A 209 -3.05 6.81 9.94
CA ALA A 209 -4.43 7.05 9.53
C ALA A 209 -5.17 5.73 9.26
N LEU A 210 -4.55 4.80 8.54
CA LEU A 210 -5.14 3.49 8.30
C LEU A 210 -5.32 2.67 9.59
N ALA A 211 -4.37 2.75 10.52
CA ALA A 211 -4.48 2.07 11.82
C ALA A 211 -5.63 2.65 12.66
N TYR A 212 -5.81 3.98 12.68
CA TYR A 212 -6.96 4.64 13.30
C TYR A 212 -8.27 4.21 12.64
N LEU A 213 -8.32 4.22 11.31
CA LEU A 213 -9.51 3.80 10.55
C LEU A 213 -9.92 2.37 10.88
N LYS A 214 -8.97 1.43 10.88
CA LYS A 214 -9.25 0.02 11.23
C LYS A 214 -9.66 -0.17 12.68
N ASN A 215 -9.32 0.76 13.55
CA ASN A 215 -9.67 0.77 14.97
C ASN A 215 -10.91 1.62 15.26
N ASP A 216 -11.72 1.94 14.24
CA ASP A 216 -12.93 2.78 14.32
C ASP A 216 -12.72 4.19 14.90
N GLN A 217 -11.48 4.68 14.89
CA GLN A 217 -11.09 6.03 15.31
C GLN A 217 -11.14 6.99 14.12
N ILE A 218 -12.36 7.22 13.63
CA ILE A 218 -12.60 7.93 12.37
C ILE A 218 -12.10 9.38 12.42
N GLN A 219 -12.34 10.10 13.51
CA GLN A 219 -11.96 11.51 13.63
C GLN A 219 -10.44 11.69 13.64
N GLU A 220 -9.73 10.81 14.33
CA GLU A 220 -8.27 10.79 14.35
C GLU A 220 -7.68 10.42 12.97
N SER A 221 -8.31 9.48 12.27
CA SER A 221 -7.96 9.16 10.88
C SER A 221 -8.11 10.38 9.97
N ILE A 222 -9.26 11.05 10.01
CA ILE A 222 -9.55 12.27 9.23
C ILE A 222 -8.49 13.34 9.49
N ALA A 223 -8.21 13.65 10.76
CA ALA A 223 -7.23 14.67 11.13
C ALA A 223 -5.82 14.38 10.56
N VAL A 224 -5.39 13.11 10.58
CA VAL A 224 -4.11 12.71 10.01
C VAL A 224 -4.14 12.81 8.48
N LEU A 225 -5.21 12.36 7.82
CA LEU A 225 -5.39 12.40 6.37
C LEU A 225 -5.43 13.83 5.83
N GLU A 226 -6.16 14.74 6.47
CA GLU A 226 -6.20 16.16 6.11
C GLU A 226 -4.80 16.76 6.13
N GLY A 227 -4.02 16.43 7.16
CA GLY A 227 -2.65 16.87 7.27
C GLY A 227 -1.75 16.33 6.16
N ILE A 228 -1.93 15.08 5.71
CA ILE A 228 -1.24 14.51 4.55
C ILE A 228 -1.66 15.25 3.26
N SER A 229 -2.96 15.46 3.07
CA SER A 229 -3.53 16.10 1.87
C SER A 229 -3.14 17.57 1.72
N LYS A 230 -3.01 18.29 2.84
CA LYS A 230 -2.65 19.71 2.90
C LYS A 230 -1.20 19.94 2.48
N VAL A 231 -0.27 19.14 2.99
CA VAL A 231 1.17 19.28 2.68
C VAL A 231 1.60 18.46 1.46
N LYS A 232 0.67 17.72 0.84
CA LYS A 232 0.90 16.84 -0.32
C LYS A 232 2.03 15.82 -0.08
N SER A 233 2.10 15.25 1.13
CA SER A 233 3.11 14.24 1.47
C SER A 233 2.77 12.86 0.90
N TYR A 234 3.54 11.83 1.27
CA TYR A 234 3.32 10.44 0.86
C TYR A 234 1.83 10.03 0.86
N ASN A 235 1.37 9.46 -0.26
CA ASN A 235 -0.02 9.04 -0.50
C ASN A 235 -1.08 10.16 -0.44
N TYR A 236 -0.75 11.44 -0.62
CA TYR A 236 -1.75 12.52 -0.54
C TYR A 236 -2.94 12.40 -1.49
N VAL A 237 -2.77 11.79 -2.67
CA VAL A 237 -3.88 11.55 -3.61
C VAL A 237 -4.84 10.52 -3.01
N LYS A 238 -4.32 9.37 -2.56
CA LYS A 238 -5.11 8.35 -1.85
C LYS A 238 -5.76 8.91 -0.58
N ALA A 239 -5.07 9.78 0.15
CA ALA A 239 -5.63 10.42 1.33
C ALA A 239 -6.85 11.31 1.00
N ARG A 240 -6.83 12.02 -0.13
CA ARG A 240 -8.00 12.80 -0.59
C ARG A 240 -9.16 11.90 -1.01
N GLU A 241 -8.86 10.82 -1.72
CA GLU A 241 -9.86 9.82 -2.12
C GLU A 241 -10.52 9.20 -0.88
N LEU A 242 -9.71 8.79 0.11
CA LEU A 242 -10.21 8.21 1.35
C LEU A 242 -11.00 9.22 2.21
N LEU A 243 -10.59 10.49 2.27
CA LEU A 243 -11.36 11.54 2.95
C LEU A 243 -12.76 11.68 2.36
N LEU A 244 -12.90 11.67 1.04
CA LEU A 244 -14.22 11.73 0.38
C LEU A 244 -15.08 10.51 0.76
N SER A 245 -14.50 9.31 0.76
CA SER A 245 -15.23 8.09 1.14
C SER A 245 -15.64 8.06 2.62
N LEU A 246 -14.96 8.82 3.50
CA LEU A 246 -15.31 8.95 4.91
C LEU A 246 -16.46 9.94 5.17
N GLU A 247 -16.81 10.78 4.20
CA GLU A 247 -18.00 11.65 4.27
C GLU A 247 -19.31 10.85 4.09
N ASP A 248 -19.21 9.68 3.46
CA ASP A 248 -20.32 8.77 3.14
C ASP A 248 -20.57 7.69 4.22
N LEU A 249 -19.82 7.72 5.32
CA LEU A 249 -19.85 6.76 6.43
C LEU A 249 -20.78 7.20 7.57
#